data_AF-A0A061QKL7-F1
#
_entry.id   AF-A0A061QKL7-F1
#
_cell.length_a   1.000
_cell.length_b   1.000
_cell.length_c   1.000
_cell.angle_alpha   90.00
_cell.angle_beta   90.00
_cell.angle_gamma   90.00
#
_symmetry.space_group_name_H-M   'P 1'
#
loop_
_entity.id
_entity.type
_entity.pdbx_description
1 polymer ?
#
loop_
_entity_poly.entity_id
_entity_poly.type
_entity_poly.pdbx_seq_one_letter_code
_entity_poly.pdbx_strand_id
1 'polypeptide(L)'
;LLAAALLDRIAGRRPLMLLSCAGVALSHLATAVGFFLGSAAANVIGLAGFMTFFSVALGPVAWLLASEVLPTNVRAKGMMLACTANRLVAGMVMISFLQAEGQSDESGRAAAGFIGLGVLTTVSFFYVLALLPETKGRTLEEMGEYFERCAVKKAWWMDPLCCCWRATRAVRYDGGPEPCPEPGVVADRIELARNVSTSSSPKPAV
;
A
#
# COMPACT_ATOMS: atom_id res chain seq x y z
N LEU A 1 -12.63 16.06 -7.07
CA LEU A 1 -11.36 16.82 -6.91
C LEU A 1 -11.36 17.68 -5.65
N LEU A 2 -12.38 18.52 -5.42
CA LEU A 2 -12.48 19.32 -4.18
C LEU A 2 -12.53 18.45 -2.90
N ALA A 3 -13.32 17.37 -2.89
CA ALA A 3 -13.41 16.46 -1.75
C ALA A 3 -12.08 15.75 -1.43
N ALA A 4 -11.37 15.25 -2.45
CA ALA A 4 -10.04 14.66 -2.30
C ALA A 4 -9.02 15.70 -1.80
N ALA A 5 -9.04 16.91 -2.35
CA ALA A 5 -8.16 18.00 -1.90
C ALA A 5 -8.41 18.44 -0.45
N LEU A 6 -9.68 18.44 0.00
CA LEU A 6 -10.04 18.74 1.38
C LEU A 6 -9.63 17.61 2.34
N LEU A 7 -9.86 16.35 1.96
CA LEU A 7 -9.43 15.20 2.76
C LEU A 7 -7.91 15.04 2.81
N ASP A 8 -7.19 15.32 1.72
CA ASP A 8 -5.73 15.32 1.69
C ASP A 8 -5.14 16.34 2.68
N ARG A 9 -5.77 17.52 2.78
CA ARG A 9 -5.36 18.54 3.75
C ARG A 9 -5.57 18.08 5.20
N ILE A 10 -6.67 17.40 5.48
CA ILE A 10 -7.08 17.04 6.86
C ILE A 10 -6.44 15.71 7.32
N ALA A 11 -6.48 14.64 6.53
CA ALA A 11 -6.15 13.28 6.97
C ALA A 11 -4.77 12.77 6.50
N GLY A 12 -4.23 13.29 5.40
CA GLY A 12 -3.02 12.74 4.76
C GLY A 12 -3.30 11.60 3.79
N ARG A 13 -2.29 11.21 3.00
CA ARG A 13 -2.50 10.43 1.78
C ARG A 13 -2.65 8.94 2.04
N ARG A 14 -1.91 8.40 3.00
CA ARG A 14 -1.98 6.97 3.37
C ARG A 14 -3.32 6.58 4.00
N PRO A 15 -3.86 7.28 5.04
CA PRO A 15 -5.14 6.90 5.62
C PRO A 15 -6.30 7.07 4.64
N LEU A 16 -6.20 8.04 3.72
CA LEU A 16 -7.19 8.25 2.67
C LEU A 16 -7.24 7.06 1.68
N MET A 17 -6.07 6.57 1.25
CA MET A 17 -5.96 5.37 0.42
C MET A 17 -6.48 4.13 1.15
N LEU A 18 -6.15 3.95 2.43
CA LEU A 18 -6.64 2.83 3.23
C LEU A 18 -8.17 2.85 3.38
N LEU A 19 -8.75 4.01 3.66
CA LEU A 19 -10.21 4.17 3.78
C LEU A 19 -10.91 3.82 2.47
N SER A 20 -10.38 4.30 1.34
CA SER A 20 -10.92 3.98 0.02
C SER A 20 -10.83 2.49 -0.31
N CYS A 21 -9.68 1.86 -0.07
CA CYS A 21 -9.51 0.42 -0.29
C CYS A 21 -10.48 -0.41 0.57
N ALA A 22 -10.66 -0.06 1.85
CA ALA A 22 -11.61 -0.74 2.73
C ALA A 22 -13.06 -0.56 2.23
N GLY A 23 -13.46 0.67 1.87
CA GLY A 23 -14.78 0.95 1.33
C GLY A 23 -15.06 0.21 0.02
N VAL A 24 -14.09 0.20 -0.91
CA VAL A 24 -14.19 -0.52 -2.18
C VAL A 24 -14.30 -2.03 -1.97
N ALA A 25 -13.54 -2.62 -1.04
CA ALA A 25 -13.62 -4.05 -0.72
C ALA A 25 -15.02 -4.42 -0.16
N LEU A 26 -15.55 -3.61 0.76
CA LEU A 26 -16.90 -3.79 1.30
C LEU A 26 -17.98 -3.65 0.22
N SER A 27 -17.84 -2.69 -0.69
CA SER A 27 -18.77 -2.50 -1.80
C SER A 27 -18.78 -3.68 -2.77
N HIS A 28 -17.61 -4.27 -3.09
CA HIS A 28 -17.55 -5.48 -3.92
C HIS A 28 -18.20 -6.69 -3.24
N LEU A 29 -17.99 -6.85 -1.93
CA LEU A 29 -18.65 -7.89 -1.15
C LEU A 29 -20.17 -7.70 -1.15
N ALA A 30 -20.64 -6.46 -0.95
CA ALA A 30 -22.07 -6.13 -0.98
C ALA A 30 -22.71 -6.45 -2.33
N THR A 31 -22.04 -6.11 -3.44
CA THR A 31 -22.50 -6.46 -4.79
C THR A 31 -22.50 -7.97 -5.00
N ALA A 32 -21.48 -8.70 -4.56
CA ALA A 32 -21.46 -10.17 -4.65
C ALA A 32 -22.64 -10.80 -3.89
N VAL A 33 -22.92 -10.33 -2.66
CA VAL A 33 -24.08 -10.77 -1.87
C VAL A 33 -25.39 -10.42 -2.58
N GLY A 34 -25.49 -9.25 -3.22
CA GLY A 34 -26.66 -8.87 -4.00
C GLY A 34 -26.95 -9.82 -5.16
N PHE A 35 -25.92 -10.33 -5.85
CA PHE A 35 -26.07 -11.38 -6.87
C PHE A 35 -26.53 -12.71 -6.28
N PHE A 36 -26.04 -13.14 -5.11
CA PHE A 36 -26.53 -14.35 -4.44
C PHE A 36 -27.99 -14.25 -3.99
N LEU A 37 -28.41 -13.06 -3.55
CA LEU A 37 -29.78 -12.80 -3.13
C LEU A 37 -30.74 -12.51 -4.30
N GLY A 38 -30.22 -12.37 -5.52
CA GLY A 38 -31.01 -11.96 -6.69
C GLY A 38 -31.60 -10.54 -6.57
N SER A 39 -31.03 -9.69 -5.70
CA SER A 39 -31.56 -8.35 -5.41
C SER A 39 -30.86 -7.30 -6.25
N ALA A 40 -31.54 -6.81 -7.28
CA ALA A 40 -31.05 -5.70 -8.11
C ALA A 40 -30.78 -4.43 -7.29
N ALA A 41 -31.61 -4.15 -6.28
CA ALA A 41 -31.42 -2.99 -5.41
C ALA A 41 -30.11 -3.08 -4.61
N ALA A 42 -29.77 -4.28 -4.09
CA ALA A 42 -28.51 -4.49 -3.38
C ALA A 42 -27.29 -4.30 -4.30
N ASN A 43 -27.36 -4.79 -5.54
CA ASN A 43 -26.32 -4.61 -6.54
C ASN A 43 -26.08 -3.14 -6.88
N VAL A 44 -27.15 -2.37 -7.06
CA VAL A 44 -27.06 -0.93 -7.36
C VAL A 44 -26.44 -0.17 -6.19
N ILE A 45 -26.86 -0.47 -4.94
CA ILE A 45 -26.29 0.17 -3.75
C ILE A 45 -24.81 -0.18 -3.60
N GLY A 46 -24.44 -1.45 -3.82
CA GLY A 46 -23.05 -1.90 -3.78
C GLY A 46 -22.18 -1.18 -4.83
N LEU A 47 -22.67 -1.07 -6.07
CA LEU A 47 -21.95 -0.39 -7.14
C LEU A 47 -21.85 1.13 -6.91
N ALA A 48 -22.91 1.76 -6.38
CA ALA A 48 -22.89 3.18 -6.02
C ALA A 48 -21.89 3.44 -4.88
N GLY A 49 -21.83 2.56 -3.89
CA GLY A 49 -20.82 2.57 -2.83
C GLY A 49 -19.41 2.50 -3.42
N PHE A 50 -19.17 1.56 -4.34
CA PHE A 50 -17.90 1.41 -5.03
C PHE A 50 -17.47 2.72 -5.72
N MET A 51 -18.36 3.33 -6.51
CA MET A 51 -18.06 4.58 -7.22
C MET A 51 -17.73 5.74 -6.28
N THR A 52 -18.42 5.79 -5.14
CA THR A 52 -18.21 6.83 -4.13
C THR A 52 -16.82 6.69 -3.49
N PHE A 53 -16.49 5.50 -2.98
CA PHE A 53 -15.18 5.26 -2.34
C PHE A 53 -14.02 5.32 -3.34
N PHE A 54 -14.24 4.88 -4.58
CA PHE A 54 -13.24 4.95 -5.64
C PHE A 54 -12.89 6.40 -5.99
N SER A 55 -13.91 7.27 -6.09
CA SER A 55 -13.75 8.68 -6.45
C SER A 55 -13.01 9.49 -5.38
N VAL A 56 -13.04 9.04 -4.11
CA VAL A 56 -12.40 9.75 -3.00
C VAL A 56 -10.88 9.62 -3.00
N ALA A 57 -10.33 8.42 -3.25
CA ALA A 57 -8.87 8.22 -3.19
C ALA A 57 -8.28 7.42 -4.36
N LEU A 58 -8.81 6.21 -4.62
CA LEU A 58 -8.24 5.29 -5.62
C LEU A 58 -8.17 5.88 -7.04
N GLY A 59 -9.05 6.82 -7.38
CA GLY A 59 -8.94 7.62 -8.61
C GLY A 59 -7.76 8.60 -8.54
N PRO A 60 -7.95 9.81 -7.99
CA PRO A 60 -6.97 10.88 -8.11
C PRO A 60 -5.69 10.67 -7.26
N VAL A 61 -5.83 10.16 -6.04
CA VAL A 61 -4.73 10.09 -5.06
C VAL A 61 -3.74 9.00 -5.40
N ALA A 62 -4.21 7.87 -5.96
CA ALA A 62 -3.34 6.79 -6.41
C ALA A 62 -2.38 7.24 -7.53
N TRP A 63 -2.88 7.98 -8.53
CA TRP A 63 -2.05 8.52 -9.61
C TRP A 63 -1.07 9.59 -9.11
N LEU A 64 -1.52 10.43 -8.17
CA LEU A 64 -0.66 11.41 -7.51
C LEU A 64 0.47 10.73 -6.74
N LEU A 65 0.17 9.74 -5.92
CA LEU A 65 1.16 8.96 -5.16
C LEU A 65 2.17 8.26 -6.08
N ALA A 66 1.70 7.64 -7.16
CA ALA A 66 2.60 7.01 -8.14
C ALA A 66 3.61 8.02 -8.72
N SER A 67 3.19 9.27 -8.94
CA SER A 67 4.09 10.32 -9.42
C SER A 67 5.07 10.86 -8.38
N GLU A 68 4.74 10.75 -7.08
CA GLU A 68 5.58 11.21 -5.96
C GLU A 68 6.60 10.16 -5.53
N VAL A 69 6.25 8.88 -5.62
CA VAL A 69 7.12 7.76 -5.25
C VAL A 69 8.24 7.57 -6.27
N LEU A 70 8.01 7.92 -7.54
CA LEU A 70 8.99 7.73 -8.61
C LEU A 70 9.98 8.90 -8.71
N PRO A 71 11.31 8.62 -8.73
CA PRO A 71 12.31 9.65 -8.92
C PRO A 71 12.19 10.26 -10.33
N THR A 72 12.58 11.53 -10.45
CA THR A 72 12.32 12.37 -11.63
C THR A 72 12.87 11.78 -12.93
N ASN A 73 13.99 11.07 -12.86
CA ASN A 73 14.67 10.44 -14.00
C ASN A 73 13.93 9.22 -14.60
N VAL A 74 13.19 8.45 -13.81
CA VAL A 74 12.48 7.23 -14.26
C VAL A 74 10.96 7.36 -14.21
N ARG A 75 10.44 8.50 -13.72
CA ARG A 75 9.01 8.74 -13.55
C ARG A 75 8.20 8.45 -14.80
N ALA A 76 8.62 8.97 -15.96
CA ALA A 76 7.88 8.77 -17.20
C ALA A 76 7.76 7.28 -17.57
N LYS A 77 8.86 6.53 -17.45
CA LYS A 77 8.89 5.08 -17.74
C LYS A 77 8.05 4.28 -16.74
N GLY A 78 8.16 4.60 -15.45
CA GLY A 78 7.38 3.95 -14.39
C GLY A 78 5.87 4.20 -14.55
N MET A 79 5.48 5.43 -14.86
CA MET A 79 4.07 5.80 -15.11
C MET A 79 3.52 5.12 -16.36
N MET A 80 4.30 5.01 -17.44
CA MET A 80 3.90 4.27 -18.64
C MET A 80 3.62 2.80 -18.31
N LEU A 81 4.53 2.14 -17.58
CA LEU A 81 4.35 0.74 -17.18
C LEU A 81 3.11 0.56 -16.31
N ALA A 82 2.90 1.45 -15.34
CA ALA A 82 1.70 1.44 -14.49
C ALA A 82 0.42 1.61 -15.30
N CYS A 83 0.41 2.52 -16.28
CA CYS A 83 -0.74 2.74 -17.17
C CYS A 83 -1.02 1.48 -18.02
N THR A 84 0.00 0.90 -18.65
CA THR A 84 -0.14 -0.31 -19.45
C THR A 84 -0.67 -1.47 -18.60
N ALA A 85 -0.09 -1.71 -17.41
CA ALA A 85 -0.56 -2.74 -16.50
C ALA A 85 -2.03 -2.51 -16.09
N ASN A 86 -2.40 -1.29 -15.73
CA ASN A 86 -3.78 -0.94 -15.41
C ASN A 86 -4.73 -1.22 -16.58
N ARG A 87 -4.35 -0.88 -17.82
CA ARG A 87 -5.19 -1.10 -19.01
C ARG A 87 -5.31 -2.58 -19.37
N LEU A 88 -4.24 -3.36 -19.19
CA LEU A 88 -4.28 -4.81 -19.38
C LEU A 88 -5.23 -5.47 -18.38
N VAL A 89 -5.13 -5.12 -17.10
CA VAL A 89 -6.03 -5.65 -16.06
C VAL A 89 -7.48 -5.25 -16.34
N ALA A 90 -7.74 -3.99 -16.70
CA ALA A 90 -9.08 -3.55 -17.07
C ALA A 90 -9.64 -4.34 -18.27
N GLY A 91 -8.82 -4.61 -19.29
CA GLY A 91 -9.20 -5.43 -20.44
C GLY A 91 -9.52 -6.88 -20.05
N MET A 92 -8.69 -7.50 -19.19
CA MET A 92 -8.94 -8.86 -18.70
C MET A 92 -10.25 -8.96 -17.91
N VAL A 93 -10.54 -7.97 -17.06
CA VAL A 93 -11.79 -7.89 -16.31
C VAL A 93 -12.98 -7.76 -17.26
N MET A 94 -12.90 -6.86 -18.25
CA MET A 94 -13.94 -6.70 -19.26
C MET A 94 -14.24 -7.99 -20.03
N ILE A 95 -13.20 -8.70 -20.48
CA ILE A 95 -13.35 -10.00 -21.17
C ILE A 95 -14.00 -11.03 -20.24
N SER A 96 -13.60 -11.06 -18.97
CA SER A 96 -14.16 -11.99 -17.98
C SER A 96 -15.65 -11.77 -17.76
N PHE A 97 -16.09 -10.51 -17.70
CA PHE A 97 -17.52 -10.16 -17.61
C PHE A 97 -18.27 -10.50 -18.88
N LEU A 98 -17.72 -10.19 -20.06
CA LEU A 98 -18.36 -10.52 -21.35
C LEU A 98 -18.54 -12.04 -21.53
N GLN A 99 -17.59 -12.84 -21.02
CA GLN A 99 -17.72 -14.30 -21.02
C GLN A 99 -18.76 -14.83 -20.03
N ALA A 100 -19.15 -14.05 -19.03
CA ALA A 100 -20.19 -14.41 -18.06
C ALA A 100 -21.59 -14.19 -18.62
N GLU A 101 -21.77 -13.21 -19.50
CA GLU A 101 -23.02 -12.95 -20.22
C GLU A 101 -23.35 -14.12 -21.18
N GLY A 102 -24.59 -14.61 -21.14
CA GLY A 102 -25.10 -15.63 -22.07
C GLY A 102 -24.89 -17.09 -21.64
N GLN A 103 -24.47 -17.36 -20.41
CA GLN A 103 -24.41 -18.71 -19.84
C GLN A 103 -25.50 -18.92 -18.78
N SER A 104 -25.87 -20.19 -18.53
CA SER A 104 -26.94 -20.57 -17.61
C SER A 104 -26.70 -20.19 -16.14
N ASP A 105 -25.46 -19.84 -15.76
CA ASP A 105 -25.04 -19.46 -14.41
C ASP A 105 -24.45 -18.04 -14.38
N GLU A 106 -25.14 -17.10 -15.02
CA GLU A 106 -24.73 -15.69 -15.12
C GLU A 106 -24.57 -15.04 -13.74
N SER A 107 -25.50 -15.29 -12.83
CA SER A 107 -25.48 -14.73 -11.47
C SER A 107 -24.35 -15.28 -10.61
N GLY A 108 -24.09 -16.60 -10.66
CA GLY A 108 -22.99 -17.23 -9.93
C GLY A 108 -21.62 -16.75 -10.40
N ARG A 109 -21.45 -16.62 -11.72
CA ARG A 109 -20.19 -16.12 -12.32
C ARG A 109 -19.97 -14.64 -12.08
N ALA A 110 -21.02 -13.82 -12.14
CA ALA A 110 -20.93 -12.41 -11.77
C ALA A 110 -20.54 -12.24 -10.30
N ALA A 111 -21.17 -12.99 -9.38
CA ALA A 111 -20.83 -12.99 -7.96
C ALA A 111 -19.36 -13.39 -7.73
N ALA A 112 -18.89 -14.46 -8.38
CA ALA A 112 -17.50 -14.90 -8.30
C ALA A 112 -16.51 -13.82 -8.81
N GLY A 113 -16.85 -13.10 -9.88
CA GLY A 113 -16.08 -11.98 -10.38
C GLY A 113 -15.94 -10.84 -9.36
N PHE A 114 -17.05 -10.43 -8.74
CA PHE A 114 -17.03 -9.39 -7.70
C PHE A 114 -16.31 -9.84 -6.42
N ILE A 115 -16.41 -11.13 -6.04
CA ILE A 115 -15.61 -11.70 -4.94
C ILE A 115 -14.12 -11.63 -5.27
N GLY A 116 -13.71 -12.04 -6.47
CA GLY A 116 -12.32 -12.00 -6.91
C GLY A 116 -11.73 -10.58 -6.85
N LEU A 117 -12.52 -9.59 -7.31
CA LEU A 117 -12.15 -8.17 -7.20
C LEU A 117 -12.10 -7.70 -5.73
N GLY A 118 -13.02 -8.17 -4.88
CA GLY A 118 -13.01 -7.90 -3.43
C GLY A 118 -11.76 -8.45 -2.73
N VAL A 119 -11.33 -9.66 -3.10
CA VAL A 119 -10.09 -10.26 -2.58
C VAL A 119 -8.87 -9.47 -3.06
N LEU A 120 -8.80 -9.12 -4.35
CA LEU A 120 -7.69 -8.34 -4.91
C LEU A 120 -7.55 -6.96 -4.26
N THR A 121 -8.68 -6.29 -4.00
CA THR A 121 -8.70 -4.98 -3.33
C THR A 121 -8.33 -5.09 -1.85
N THR A 122 -8.69 -6.20 -1.19
CA THR A 122 -8.25 -6.51 0.18
C THR A 122 -6.74 -6.76 0.24
N VAL A 123 -6.17 -7.51 -0.71
CA VAL A 123 -4.71 -7.68 -0.81
C VAL A 123 -4.02 -6.33 -1.02
N SER A 124 -4.61 -5.48 -1.88
CA SER A 124 -4.12 -4.11 -2.11
C SER A 124 -4.18 -3.24 -0.86
N PHE A 125 -5.20 -3.41 0.00
CA PHE A 125 -5.28 -2.75 1.31
C PHE A 125 -4.09 -3.11 2.20
N PHE A 126 -3.77 -4.40 2.32
CA PHE A 126 -2.61 -4.85 3.11
C PHE A 126 -1.28 -4.40 2.51
N TYR A 127 -1.17 -4.38 1.18
CA TYR A 127 -0.02 -3.85 0.47
C TYR A 127 0.21 -2.36 0.82
N VAL A 128 -0.84 -1.55 0.74
CA VAL A 128 -0.77 -0.11 1.11
C VAL A 128 -0.46 0.05 2.60
N LEU A 129 -1.00 -0.82 3.45
CA LEU A 129 -0.74 -0.78 4.88
C LEU A 129 0.72 -1.08 5.21
N ALA A 130 1.35 -2.04 4.53
CA ALA A 130 2.71 -2.50 4.83
C ALA A 130 3.80 -1.70 4.11
N LEU A 131 3.61 -1.37 2.83
CA LEU A 131 4.69 -0.91 1.94
C LEU A 131 4.61 0.58 1.57
N LEU A 132 3.47 1.24 1.79
CA LEU A 132 3.31 2.64 1.38
C LEU A 132 3.76 3.59 2.51
N PRO A 133 4.88 4.34 2.34
CA PRO A 133 5.25 5.40 3.27
C PRO A 133 4.30 6.60 3.14
N GLU A 134 4.20 7.42 4.18
CA GLU A 134 3.45 8.69 4.11
C GLU A 134 4.25 9.70 3.28
N THR A 135 3.69 10.16 2.15
CA THR A 135 4.35 11.10 1.23
C THR A 135 4.00 12.56 1.52
N LYS A 136 3.10 12.84 2.48
CA LYS A 136 2.67 14.21 2.79
C LYS A 136 3.83 15.07 3.29
N GLY A 137 4.10 16.17 2.58
CA GLY A 137 5.08 17.19 2.98
C GLY A 137 6.53 16.84 2.70
N ARG A 138 6.81 15.82 1.88
CA ARG A 138 8.17 15.44 1.46
C ARG A 138 8.50 16.02 0.09
N THR A 139 9.75 16.47 -0.07
CA THR A 139 10.27 16.85 -1.39
C THR A 139 10.60 15.61 -2.20
N LEU A 140 10.70 15.77 -3.52
CA LEU A 140 10.99 14.67 -4.43
C LEU A 140 12.38 14.09 -4.24
N GLU A 141 13.32 14.95 -3.85
CA GLU A 141 14.71 14.62 -3.56
C GLU A 141 14.81 13.75 -2.29
N GLU A 142 14.08 14.10 -1.23
CA GLU A 142 14.05 13.32 0.02
C GLU A 142 13.50 11.89 -0.19
N MET A 143 12.50 11.74 -1.07
CA MET A 143 11.95 10.42 -1.42
C MET A 143 12.93 9.59 -2.24
N GLY A 144 13.68 10.21 -3.15
CA GLY A 144 14.76 9.55 -3.88
C GLY A 144 15.82 8.97 -2.94
N GLU A 145 16.32 9.78 -2.00
CA GLU A 145 17.30 9.32 -1.01
C GLU A 145 16.76 8.20 -0.10
N TYR A 146 15.47 8.24 0.26
CA TYR A 146 14.83 7.18 1.05
C TYR A 146 14.89 5.83 0.32
N PHE A 147 14.58 5.81 -0.97
CA PHE A 147 14.64 4.59 -1.77
C PHE A 147 16.07 4.14 -2.05
N GLU A 148 17.02 5.06 -2.26
CA GLU A 148 18.44 4.71 -2.40
C GLU A 148 19.01 4.09 -1.12
N ARG A 149 18.71 4.66 0.05
CA ARG A 149 19.10 4.07 1.35
C ARG A 149 18.48 2.69 1.58
N CYS A 150 17.27 2.45 1.09
CA CYS A 150 16.63 1.13 1.12
C CYS A 150 17.23 0.16 0.09
N ALA A 151 17.64 0.62 -1.10
CA ALA A 151 18.21 -0.21 -2.16
C ALA A 151 19.63 -0.68 -1.84
N VAL A 152 20.43 0.12 -1.11
CA VAL A 152 21.79 -0.24 -0.69
C VAL A 152 21.81 -1.40 0.33
N LYS A 153 20.74 -1.61 1.11
CA LYS A 153 20.57 -2.82 1.93
C LYS A 153 20.15 -3.99 1.02
N LYS A 154 21.14 -4.71 0.47
CA LYS A 154 21.01 -5.91 -0.40
C LYS A 154 20.21 -7.11 0.14
N ALA A 155 19.52 -7.00 1.27
CA ALA A 155 18.78 -8.09 1.91
C ALA A 155 17.29 -7.74 2.06
N TRP A 156 16.59 -7.55 0.94
CA TRP A 156 15.12 -7.36 0.93
C TRP A 156 14.32 -8.64 1.25
N TRP A 157 14.96 -9.82 1.23
CA TRP A 157 14.30 -11.12 1.36
C TRP A 157 14.30 -11.71 2.77
N MET A 158 15.21 -11.30 3.66
CA MET A 158 15.32 -11.90 4.99
C MET A 158 14.57 -11.15 6.10
N ASP A 159 14.13 -9.90 5.89
CA ASP A 159 13.36 -9.15 6.90
C ASP A 159 12.29 -8.20 6.31
N PRO A 160 11.30 -8.69 5.54
CA PRO A 160 10.27 -7.83 4.96
C PRO A 160 9.30 -7.23 5.99
N LEU A 161 9.17 -7.83 7.18
CA LEU A 161 8.18 -7.42 8.18
C LEU A 161 8.74 -6.61 9.35
N CYS A 162 10.03 -6.69 9.70
CA CYS A 162 10.52 -6.09 10.94
C CYS A 162 11.10 -4.66 10.75
N CYS A 163 11.77 -4.38 9.63
CA CYS A 163 12.42 -3.08 9.40
C CYS A 163 11.45 -2.05 8.77
N CYS A 164 10.62 -2.48 7.82
CA CYS A 164 9.66 -1.61 7.12
C CYS A 164 8.48 -1.20 8.01
N TRP A 165 7.99 -2.14 8.85
CA TRP A 165 6.85 -1.90 9.75
C TRP A 165 7.20 -0.98 10.93
N ARG A 166 8.46 -1.01 11.40
CA ARG A 166 8.95 -0.11 12.46
C ARG A 166 9.27 1.28 11.92
N ALA A 167 9.79 1.38 10.69
CA ALA A 167 10.04 2.65 10.01
C ALA A 167 8.73 3.40 9.67
N THR A 168 7.66 2.70 9.27
CA THR A 168 6.34 3.33 9.00
C THR A 168 5.63 3.85 10.25
N ARG A 169 6.05 3.46 11.47
CA ARG A 169 5.46 3.90 12.75
C ARG A 169 6.29 5.00 13.44
N ALA A 170 7.54 5.20 13.04
CA ALA A 170 8.48 6.13 13.70
C ALA A 170 8.46 7.57 13.16
N VAL A 171 7.72 7.87 12.08
CA VAL A 171 7.62 9.24 11.56
C VAL A 171 6.55 10.02 12.33
N ARG A 172 6.84 10.36 13.59
CA ARG A 172 6.14 11.41 14.34
C ARG A 172 7.05 12.64 14.36
N TYR A 173 6.48 13.81 14.09
CA TYR A 173 7.17 15.06 13.67
C TYR A 173 7.85 15.85 14.81
N ASP A 174 7.96 15.31 16.02
CA ASP A 174 8.58 16.06 17.11
C ASP A 174 10.05 15.67 17.25
N GLY A 175 10.89 16.32 16.44
CA GLY A 175 12.35 16.38 16.67
C GLY A 175 13.21 15.47 15.79
N GLY A 176 13.21 15.71 14.47
CA GLY A 176 14.24 15.23 13.53
C GLY A 176 14.32 13.70 13.35
N PRO A 177 14.76 13.20 12.18
CA PRO A 177 15.09 11.79 12.07
C PRO A 177 16.33 11.52 12.95
N GLU A 178 16.21 10.70 13.99
CA GLU A 178 17.40 9.98 14.45
C GLU A 178 17.92 9.19 13.24
N PRO A 179 19.15 9.46 12.78
CA PRO A 179 19.71 8.70 11.69
C PRO A 179 19.75 7.24 12.13
N CYS A 180 19.26 6.33 11.28
CA CYS A 180 19.56 4.92 11.45
C CYS A 180 21.08 4.80 11.60
N PRO A 181 21.59 4.19 12.68
CA PRO A 181 23.03 4.13 12.91
C PRO A 181 23.68 3.48 11.69
N GLU A 182 24.71 4.14 11.16
CA GLU A 182 25.47 3.62 10.03
C GLU A 182 25.97 2.20 10.37
N PRO A 183 26.03 1.29 9.39
CA PRO A 183 26.42 -0.09 9.62
C PRO A 183 27.77 -0.24 10.35
N GLY A 184 28.69 0.73 10.19
CA GLY A 184 29.95 0.78 10.94
C GLY A 184 29.78 1.09 12.44
N VAL A 185 28.85 1.98 12.81
CA VAL A 185 28.61 2.40 14.20
C VAL A 185 27.90 1.31 15.02
N VAL A 186 27.10 0.46 14.36
CA VAL A 186 26.43 -0.68 15.02
C VAL A 186 27.43 -1.81 15.31
N ALA A 187 28.36 -2.08 14.39
CA ALA A 187 29.42 -3.06 14.63
C ALA A 187 30.32 -2.66 15.81
N ASP A 188 30.71 -1.38 15.86
CA ASP A 188 31.53 -0.82 16.94
C ASP A 188 30.81 -0.89 18.30
N ARG A 189 29.50 -0.58 18.36
CA ARG A 189 28.73 -0.69 19.61
C ARG A 189 28.51 -2.12 20.06
N ILE A 190 28.40 -3.08 19.13
CA ILE A 190 28.30 -4.51 19.45
C ILE A 190 29.64 -5.04 19.95
N GLU A 191 30.77 -4.64 19.37
CA GLU A 191 32.10 -4.98 19.89
C GLU A 191 32.38 -4.33 21.24
N LEU A 192 32.00 -3.07 21.44
CA LEU A 192 32.13 -2.38 22.72
C LEU A 192 31.27 -3.05 23.81
N ALA A 193 30.04 -3.46 23.49
CA ALA A 193 29.16 -4.17 24.41
C ALA A 193 29.66 -5.59 24.73
N ARG A 194 30.31 -6.27 23.77
CA ARG A 194 30.94 -7.57 23.96
C ARG A 194 32.21 -7.47 24.82
N ASN A 195 33.00 -6.41 24.67
CA ASN A 195 34.20 -6.18 25.47
C ASN A 195 33.87 -5.78 26.93
N VAL A 196 32.76 -5.06 27.16
CA VAL A 196 32.25 -4.73 28.50
C VAL A 196 31.67 -5.94 29.23
N SER A 197 31.08 -6.91 28.51
CA SER A 197 30.60 -8.15 29.14
C SER A 197 31.74 -9.12 29.50
N THR A 198 32.87 -9.06 28.79
CA THR A 198 34.06 -9.88 29.11
C THR A 198 34.94 -9.32 30.24
N SER A 199 34.85 -8.02 30.56
CA SER A 199 35.64 -7.41 31.65
C SER A 199 34.98 -7.47 33.02
N SER A 200 33.72 -7.92 33.10
CA SER A 200 32.91 -7.93 34.32
C SER A 200 32.72 -9.32 34.96
N SER A 201 33.44 -10.36 34.51
CA SER A 201 33.44 -11.64 35.25
C SER A 201 34.23 -11.50 36.56
N PRO A 202 33.63 -11.67 37.76
CA PRO A 202 34.43 -11.88 38.96
C PRO A 202 35.10 -13.26 38.83
N LYS A 203 36.44 -13.28 38.88
CA LYS A 203 37.19 -14.54 39.02
C LYS A 203 36.82 -15.19 40.36
N PRO A 204 36.39 -16.45 40.40
CA PRO A 204 36.39 -17.18 41.67
C PRO A 204 37.84 -17.39 42.11
N ALA A 205 38.15 -16.91 43.31
CA ALA A 205 39.42 -17.12 43.97
C ALA A 205 39.48 -18.55 44.53
N VAL A 206 40.61 -19.22 44.24
CA VAL A 206 41.21 -20.43 44.88
C VAL A 206 40.27 -21.57 45.24
#